data_AF-A0AA41VB07-F1
#
_entry.id   AF-A0AA41VB07-F1
#
_cell.length_a   1.000
_cell.length_b   1.000
_cell.length_c   1.000
_cell.angle_alpha   90.00
_cell.angle_beta   90.00
_cell.angle_gamma   90.00
#
_symmetry.space_group_name_H-M   'P 1'
#
loop_
_entity.id
_entity.type
_entity.pdbx_description
1 polymer ?
#
loop_
_entity_poly.entity_id
_entity_poly.type
_entity_poly.pdbx_seq_one_letter_code
_entity_poly.pdbx_strand_id
1 'polypeptide(L)'
;MNSASFFALVVFALFVLNSSTTPVEGLCSRPSQTWSWRCVNSSSCNNQCKNWEGAREGSCDINGVCKCVYNKCNAPKLCEKRSRTWKGGCRTKTKECDKQCKNRENAWHGACHSSGLFSTKCYCYFKSC
;
A
#
# COMPACT_ATOMS: atom_id res chain seq x y z
N MET A 1 -13.29 35.59 -44.52
CA MET A 1 -13.80 34.45 -43.74
C MET A 1 -15.23 34.80 -43.35
N ASN A 2 -16.24 34.02 -43.75
CA ASN A 2 -17.64 34.38 -43.52
C ASN A 2 -17.96 34.23 -42.03
N SER A 3 -18.80 35.12 -41.48
CA SER A 3 -19.15 35.18 -40.05
C SER A 3 -19.48 33.79 -39.46
N ALA A 4 -20.29 33.00 -40.17
CA ALA A 4 -20.68 31.64 -39.76
C ALA A 4 -19.48 30.67 -39.62
N SER A 5 -18.47 30.79 -40.48
CA SER A 5 -17.27 29.95 -40.41
C SER A 5 -16.38 30.31 -39.22
N PHE A 6 -16.32 31.60 -38.85
CA PHE A 6 -15.59 32.02 -37.65
C PHE A 6 -16.29 31.52 -36.37
N PHE A 7 -17.61 31.65 -36.30
CA PHE A 7 -18.38 31.12 -35.16
C PHE A 7 -18.25 29.60 -35.03
N ALA A 8 -18.28 28.84 -36.12
CA ALA A 8 -18.08 27.40 -36.10
C ALA A 8 -16.70 27.00 -35.54
N LEU A 9 -15.64 27.70 -35.95
CA LEU A 9 -14.29 27.46 -35.45
C LEU A 9 -14.14 27.81 -33.96
N VAL A 10 -14.77 28.89 -33.50
CA VAL A 10 -14.77 29.27 -32.09
C VAL A 10 -15.51 28.24 -31.24
N VAL A 11 -16.66 27.76 -31.67
CA VAL A 11 -17.42 26.72 -30.96
C VAL A 11 -16.64 25.41 -30.90
N PHE A 12 -15.99 25.01 -32.00
CA PHE A 12 -15.14 23.82 -32.03
C PHE A 12 -13.92 23.96 -31.10
N ALA A 13 -13.26 25.11 -31.11
CA ALA A 13 -12.13 25.38 -30.22
C ALA A 13 -12.55 25.33 -28.74
N LEU A 14 -13.70 25.91 -28.38
CA LEU A 14 -14.25 25.82 -27.03
C LEU A 14 -14.56 24.36 -26.64
N PHE A 15 -15.10 23.55 -27.55
CA PHE A 15 -15.36 22.14 -27.28
C PHE A 15 -14.06 21.35 -26.99
N VAL A 16 -13.01 21.58 -27.79
CA VAL A 16 -11.70 20.94 -27.59
C VAL A 16 -11.04 21.40 -26.28
N LEU A 17 -11.11 22.70 -25.96
CA LEU A 17 -10.54 23.24 -24.72
C LEU A 17 -11.26 22.78 -23.46
N ASN A 18 -12.56 22.45 -23.55
CA ASN A 18 -13.34 21.90 -22.44
C ASN A 18 -13.24 20.37 -22.33
N SER A 19 -12.52 19.71 -23.24
CA SER A 19 -12.28 18.27 -23.17
C SER A 19 -11.26 17.96 -22.07
N SER A 20 -11.73 17.67 -20.85
CA SER A 20 -10.85 17.24 -19.77
C SER A 20 -10.35 15.81 -20.01
N THR A 21 -9.08 15.64 -20.34
CA THR A 21 -8.43 14.32 -20.33
C THR A 21 -8.10 13.93 -18.90
N THR A 22 -8.89 13.08 -18.26
CA THR A 22 -8.47 12.46 -17.00
C THR A 22 -7.36 11.44 -17.34
N PRO A 23 -6.14 11.55 -16.79
CA PRO A 23 -5.15 10.51 -16.97
C PRO A 23 -5.74 9.21 -16.41
N VAL A 24 -5.67 8.13 -17.18
CA VAL A 24 -6.00 6.80 -16.66
C VAL A 24 -4.94 6.49 -15.62
N GLU A 25 -5.28 6.59 -14.33
CA GLU A 25 -4.36 6.21 -13.27
C GLU A 25 -4.05 4.72 -13.43
N GLY A 26 -2.83 4.41 -13.89
CA GLY A 26 -2.38 3.04 -14.10
C GLY A 26 -2.34 2.28 -12.78
N LEU A 27 -2.70 0.99 -12.82
CA LEU A 27 -2.50 0.11 -11.69
C LEU A 27 -1.01 0.01 -11.40
N CYS A 28 -0.65 0.12 -10.13
CA CYS A 28 0.72 0.04 -9.68
C CYS A 28 0.86 -1.05 -8.64
N SER A 29 1.94 -1.83 -8.74
CA SER A 29 2.24 -2.89 -7.79
C SER A 29 3.54 -2.62 -7.05
N ARG A 30 3.59 -3.00 -5.77
CA ARG A 30 4.81 -2.98 -4.96
C ARG A 30 4.80 -4.13 -3.95
N PRO A 31 5.96 -4.56 -3.44
CA PRO A 31 6.00 -5.49 -2.32
C PRO A 31 5.19 -4.95 -1.13
N SER A 32 4.49 -5.84 -0.44
CA SER A 32 3.81 -5.54 0.81
C SER A 32 4.83 -5.05 1.85
N GLN A 33 4.47 -3.98 2.54
CA GLN A 33 5.29 -3.43 3.62
C GLN A 33 5.11 -4.20 4.91
N THR A 34 3.92 -4.76 5.11
CA THR A 34 3.50 -5.39 6.37
C THR A 34 3.63 -6.91 6.35
N TRP A 35 3.80 -7.50 5.17
CA TRP A 35 4.03 -8.93 5.01
C TRP A 35 5.43 -9.30 5.50
N SER A 36 5.50 -10.32 6.33
CA SER A 36 6.75 -10.93 6.75
C SER A 36 6.84 -12.35 6.20
N TRP A 37 8.07 -12.82 5.97
CA TRP A 37 8.38 -14.18 5.51
C TRP A 37 7.98 -14.48 4.06
N ARG A 38 8.35 -15.68 3.60
CA ARG A 38 8.02 -16.14 2.24
C ARG A 38 6.51 -16.26 2.07
N CYS A 39 5.99 -15.64 1.04
CA CYS A 39 4.60 -15.74 0.62
C CYS A 39 4.38 -17.11 -0.04
N VAL A 40 3.50 -17.90 0.57
CA VAL A 40 3.07 -19.22 0.07
C VAL A 40 1.56 -19.32 -0.11
N ASN A 41 0.82 -18.26 0.25
CA ASN A 41 -0.63 -18.22 0.19
C ASN A 41 -1.09 -16.84 -0.31
N SER A 42 -1.51 -16.77 -1.57
CA SER A 42 -1.97 -15.54 -2.21
C SER A 42 -3.24 -14.98 -1.56
N SER A 43 -4.13 -15.81 -1.02
CA SER A 43 -5.34 -15.34 -0.33
C SER A 43 -5.00 -14.61 0.96
N SER A 44 -4.05 -15.12 1.75
CA SER A 44 -3.54 -14.43 2.93
C SER A 44 -2.85 -13.11 2.57
N CYS A 45 -2.01 -13.12 1.51
CA CYS A 45 -1.36 -11.92 1.00
C CYS A 45 -2.39 -10.87 0.55
N ASN A 46 -3.38 -11.27 -0.25
CA ASN A 46 -4.47 -10.41 -0.69
C ASN A 46 -5.21 -9.76 0.49
N ASN A 47 -5.53 -10.54 1.52
CA ASN A 47 -6.21 -10.03 2.71
C ASN A 47 -5.33 -9.04 3.48
N GLN A 48 -4.02 -9.28 3.59
CA GLN A 48 -3.10 -8.33 4.21
C GLN A 48 -3.02 -7.03 3.40
N CYS A 49 -2.79 -7.11 2.09
CA CYS A 49 -2.75 -5.96 1.20
C CYS A 49 -4.03 -5.10 1.30
N LYS A 50 -5.21 -5.72 1.27
CA LYS A 50 -6.50 -5.01 1.38
C LYS A 50 -6.71 -4.40 2.76
N ASN A 51 -6.54 -5.19 3.81
CA ASN A 51 -6.96 -4.78 5.16
C ASN A 51 -5.93 -3.90 5.87
N TRP A 52 -4.64 -4.07 5.57
CA TRP A 52 -3.56 -3.38 6.28
C TRP A 52 -3.04 -2.19 5.49
N GLU A 53 -2.88 -2.35 4.17
CA GLU A 53 -2.23 -1.37 3.31
C GLU A 53 -3.20 -0.58 2.41
N GLY A 54 -4.49 -0.93 2.41
CA GLY A 54 -5.50 -0.25 1.57
C GLY A 54 -5.31 -0.50 0.07
N ALA A 55 -4.68 -1.62 -0.28
CA ALA A 55 -4.46 -2.02 -1.67
C ALA A 55 -5.76 -2.55 -2.31
N ARG A 56 -5.82 -2.54 -3.64
CA ARG A 56 -6.91 -3.16 -4.42
C ARG A 56 -6.90 -4.67 -4.27
N GLU A 57 -5.73 -5.28 -4.33
CA GLU A 57 -5.53 -6.73 -4.25
C GLU A 57 -4.08 -7.07 -3.93
N GLY A 58 -3.79 -8.36 -3.72
CA GLY A 58 -2.42 -8.84 -3.61
C GLY A 58 -2.27 -10.33 -3.91
N SER A 59 -1.06 -10.75 -4.24
CA SER A 59 -0.73 -12.15 -4.52
C SER A 59 0.75 -12.44 -4.26
N CYS A 60 1.08 -13.73 -4.09
CA CYS A 60 2.47 -14.15 -4.07
C CYS A 60 3.05 -14.12 -5.49
N ASP A 61 4.23 -13.52 -5.65
CA ASP A 61 4.98 -13.60 -6.90
C ASP A 61 5.85 -14.87 -6.99
N ILE A 62 6.54 -15.05 -8.11
CA ILE A 62 7.42 -16.21 -8.38
C ILE A 62 8.56 -16.36 -7.36
N ASN A 63 8.98 -15.27 -6.72
CA ASN A 63 10.04 -15.27 -5.71
C ASN A 63 9.48 -15.51 -4.30
N GLY A 64 8.17 -15.69 -4.16
CA GLY A 64 7.49 -15.78 -2.87
C GLY A 64 7.45 -14.44 -2.14
N VAL A 65 7.41 -13.32 -2.87
CA VAL A 65 7.16 -11.98 -2.29
C VAL A 65 5.67 -11.70 -2.39
N CYS A 66 5.05 -11.25 -1.29
CA CYS A 66 3.68 -10.75 -1.34
C CYS A 66 3.69 -9.38 -2.03
N LYS A 67 3.08 -9.27 -3.22
CA LYS A 67 2.92 -8.01 -3.95
C LYS A 67 1.50 -7.49 -3.79
N CYS A 68 1.38 -6.22 -3.46
CA CYS A 68 0.11 -5.49 -3.38
C CYS A 68 -0.07 -4.62 -4.63
N VAL A 69 -1.26 -4.63 -5.21
CA VAL A 69 -1.67 -3.81 -6.36
C VAL A 69 -2.58 -2.69 -5.88
N TYR A 70 -2.34 -1.47 -6.33
CA TYR A 70 -3.05 -0.26 -5.92
C TYR A 70 -3.69 0.42 -7.12
N ASN A 71 -4.81 1.12 -6.86
CA ASN A 71 -5.49 1.94 -7.87
C ASN A 71 -4.67 3.16 -8.29
N LYS A 72 -3.70 3.59 -7.47
CA LYS A 72 -2.81 4.73 -7.73
C LYS A 72 -1.37 4.38 -7.43
N CYS A 73 -0.45 4.86 -8.25
CA CYS A 73 1.00 4.66 -8.05
C CYS A 73 1.57 5.40 -6.84
N ASN A 74 0.91 6.48 -6.41
CA ASN A 74 1.27 7.26 -5.23
C ASN A 74 0.49 6.84 -3.97
N ALA A 75 -0.05 5.61 -3.93
CA ALA A 75 -0.75 5.12 -2.75
C ALA A 75 0.13 5.26 -1.48
N PRO A 76 -0.46 5.74 -0.37
CA PRO A 76 0.29 6.06 0.83
C PRO A 76 1.05 4.84 1.35
N LYS A 77 2.26 5.07 1.86
CA LYS A 77 3.04 4.06 2.55
C LYS A 77 2.71 4.11 4.04
N LEU A 78 2.65 2.96 4.69
CA LEU A 78 2.60 2.91 6.15
C LEU A 78 3.97 3.31 6.70
N CYS A 79 3.93 3.99 7.83
CA CYS A 79 5.12 4.35 8.57
C CYS A 79 5.52 3.21 9.49
N GLU A 80 6.61 2.54 9.16
CA GLU A 80 7.17 1.45 9.95
C GLU A 80 8.10 2.04 11.02
N LYS A 81 7.89 1.64 12.28
CA LYS A 81 8.79 1.96 13.40
C LYS A 81 8.98 0.71 14.23
N ARG A 82 10.22 0.41 14.66
CA ARG A 82 10.46 -0.65 15.63
C ARG A 82 9.70 -0.35 16.92
N SER A 83 8.99 -1.34 17.44
CA SER A 83 8.25 -1.20 18.70
C SER A 83 9.18 -0.77 19.84
N ARG A 84 8.79 0.29 20.54
CA ARG A 84 9.52 0.82 21.71
C ARG A 84 9.21 0.05 22.97
N THR A 85 8.04 -0.58 23.03
CA THR A 85 7.55 -1.27 24.22
C THR A 85 7.80 -2.78 24.17
N TRP A 86 8.03 -3.35 22.99
CA TRP A 86 8.29 -4.79 22.83
C TRP A 86 9.69 -5.17 23.28
N LYS A 87 9.77 -6.21 24.10
CA LYS A 87 11.05 -6.77 24.59
C LYS A 87 11.25 -8.18 24.04
N GLY A 88 12.48 -8.53 23.69
CA GLY A 88 12.86 -9.86 23.21
C GLY A 88 12.59 -10.11 21.71
N GLY A 89 12.66 -11.38 21.33
CA GLY A 89 12.35 -11.84 19.97
C GLY A 89 10.85 -12.07 19.76
N CYS A 90 10.37 -11.94 18.53
CA CYS A 90 8.96 -12.15 18.23
C CYS A 90 8.67 -13.47 17.47
N ARG A 91 9.43 -13.79 16.41
CA ARG A 91 9.33 -14.96 15.51
C ARG A 91 7.91 -15.29 15.07
N THR A 92 7.17 -16.05 15.89
CA THR A 92 5.82 -16.53 15.61
C THR A 92 4.73 -15.69 16.29
N LYS A 93 5.11 -14.69 17.10
CA LYS A 93 4.20 -13.87 17.92
C LYS A 93 3.66 -12.63 17.20
N THR A 94 3.44 -12.72 15.90
CA THR A 94 2.96 -11.59 15.07
C THR A 94 1.64 -11.04 15.58
N LYS A 95 0.71 -11.90 16.04
CA LYS A 95 -0.60 -11.47 16.57
C LYS A 95 -0.46 -10.72 17.89
N GLU A 96 0.44 -11.14 18.75
CA GLU A 96 0.74 -10.48 20.02
C GLU A 96 1.45 -9.14 19.78
N CYS A 97 2.39 -9.10 18.83
CA CYS A 97 3.03 -7.87 18.38
C CYS A 97 2.00 -6.88 17.83
N ASP A 98 1.09 -7.30 16.96
CA ASP A 98 0.00 -6.46 16.44
C ASP A 98 -0.86 -5.86 17.56
N LYS A 99 -1.31 -6.71 18.49
CA LYS A 99 -2.07 -6.27 19.67
C LYS A 99 -1.28 -5.28 20.52
N GLN A 100 0.00 -5.53 20.75
CA GLN A 100 0.85 -4.64 21.53
C GLN A 100 1.04 -3.28 20.86
N CYS A 101 1.34 -3.27 19.56
CA CYS A 101 1.47 -2.03 18.78
C CYS A 101 0.20 -1.19 18.83
N LYS A 102 -0.98 -1.82 18.65
CA LYS A 102 -2.27 -1.15 18.77
C LYS A 102 -2.52 -0.61 20.17
N ASN A 103 -2.34 -1.45 21.19
CA ASN A 103 -2.75 -1.14 22.56
C ASN A 103 -1.77 -0.22 23.31
N ARG A 104 -0.48 -0.26 22.99
CA ARG A 104 0.58 0.44 23.75
C ARG A 104 1.25 1.56 23.00
N GLU A 105 1.21 1.53 21.67
CA GLU A 105 1.93 2.49 20.84
C GLU A 105 0.99 3.27 19.91
N ASN A 106 -0.33 3.03 20.00
CA ASN A 106 -1.36 3.65 19.17
C ASN A 106 -1.07 3.47 17.66
N ALA A 107 -0.53 2.31 17.30
CA ALA A 107 -0.24 1.96 15.93
C ALA A 107 -1.49 1.42 15.21
N TRP A 108 -1.49 1.51 13.90
CA TRP A 108 -2.50 0.88 13.05
C TRP A 108 -2.38 -0.65 13.07
N HIS A 109 -1.16 -1.15 12.96
CA HIS A 109 -0.84 -2.58 12.96
C HIS A 109 0.53 -2.87 13.56
N GLY A 110 0.85 -4.15 13.78
CA GLY A 110 2.19 -4.62 14.09
C GLY A 110 2.52 -5.97 13.48
N ALA A 111 3.78 -6.17 13.08
CA ALA A 111 4.26 -7.45 12.56
C ALA A 111 5.70 -7.74 12.95
N CYS A 112 6.10 -8.99 12.79
CA CYS A 112 7.40 -9.47 13.24
C CYS A 112 8.33 -9.75 12.08
N HIS A 113 9.34 -8.88 11.96
CA HIS A 113 10.31 -8.94 10.88
C HIS A 113 11.65 -9.47 11.37
N SER A 114 12.35 -10.16 10.48
CA SER A 114 13.74 -10.56 10.68
C SER A 114 14.62 -9.34 10.91
N SER A 115 15.43 -9.40 11.96
CA SER A 115 16.38 -8.37 12.36
C SER A 115 17.73 -9.07 12.58
N GLY A 116 18.28 -9.65 11.51
CA GLY A 116 19.49 -10.47 11.53
C GLY A 116 19.22 -11.98 11.55
N LEU A 117 20.30 -12.77 11.64
CA LEU A 117 20.29 -14.22 11.38
C LEU A 117 19.42 -15.03 12.36
N PHE A 118 19.36 -14.62 13.63
CA PHE A 118 18.62 -15.36 14.68
C PHE A 118 17.61 -14.50 15.44
N SER A 119 17.40 -13.26 15.01
CA SER A 119 16.61 -12.29 15.77
C SER A 119 15.46 -11.76 14.92
N THR A 120 14.32 -11.59 15.57
CA THR A 120 13.13 -10.97 14.98
C THR A 120 12.66 -9.89 15.92
N LYS A 121 12.20 -8.77 15.38
CA LYS A 121 11.71 -7.64 16.17
C LYS A 121 10.29 -7.33 15.77
N CYS A 122 9.53 -6.82 16.73
CA CYS A 122 8.21 -6.29 16.50
C CYS A 122 8.35 -4.89 15.89
N TYR A 123 7.70 -4.68 14.75
CA TYR A 123 7.59 -3.39 14.08
C TYR A 123 6.12 -2.98 14.09
N CYS A 124 5.87 -1.74 14.45
CA CYS A 124 4.57 -1.11 14.46
C CYS A 124 4.41 -0.24 13.22
N TYR A 125 3.22 -0.29 12.62
CA TYR A 125 2.86 0.43 11.41
C TYR A 125 1.84 1.50 11.73
N PHE A 126 2.09 2.71 11.28
CA PHE A 126 1.23 3.88 11.49
C PHE A 126 0.72 4.40 10.14
N LYS A 127 -0.48 4.97 10.11
CA LYS A 127 -1.04 5.59 8.90
C LYS A 127 -0.26 6.83 8.46
N SER A 128 0.43 7.48 9.38
CA SER A 128 1.24 8.68 9.15
C SER A 128 2.52 8.63 9.97
N CYS A 129 3.55 9.32 9.45
CA CYS A 129 4.79 9.62 10.12
C CYS A 129 4.64 11.01 10.73
#